data_AF-A0A5J4N6Y5-F1
#
_entry.id   AF-A0A5J4N6Y5-F1
#
_cell.length_a   1.000
_cell.length_b   1.000
_cell.length_c   1.000
_cell.angle_alpha   90.00
_cell.angle_beta   90.00
_cell.angle_gamma   90.00
#
_symmetry.space_group_name_H-M   'P 1'
#
loop_
_entity.id
_entity.type
_entity.pdbx_description
1 polymer ?
#
loop_
_entity_poly.entity_id
_entity_poly.type
_entity_poly.pdbx_seq_one_letter_code
_entity_poly.pdbx_strand_id
1 'polypeptide(L)'
;MSAYYFSHILTELSEKLTIAVELMGANACARIRQIVSSATGDTESDFVANSNMMVFAKSVESAACQADKIFGHPGGPSFRGSPRLVGTTLALIKPHAVAEGLTGRIWTAIQNGGFCVTAARLYRLSKVDAAEFLEVYKGVVHEYPEMLDQFSSGPCVALEIASSTESNGSTLKAFRDFVGPSDPVNGGV
;
A
#
# COMPACT_ATOMS: atom_id res chain seq x y z
N MET A 1 -14.31 3.80 27.16
CA MET A 1 -13.45 4.67 26.31
C MET A 1 -13.97 6.08 26.50
N SER A 2 -13.12 7.04 26.91
CA SER A 2 -13.56 8.42 27.17
C SER A 2 -14.05 9.08 25.87
N ALA A 3 -15.10 9.91 25.94
CA ALA A 3 -15.63 10.64 24.78
C ALA A 3 -14.57 11.49 24.07
N TYR A 4 -13.60 12.02 24.84
CA TYR A 4 -12.45 12.78 24.32
C TYR A 4 -11.50 11.95 23.42
N TYR A 5 -11.32 10.67 23.74
CA TYR A 5 -10.47 9.79 22.93
C TYR A 5 -11.12 9.48 21.58
N PHE A 6 -12.43 9.30 21.58
CA PHE A 6 -13.19 9.04 20.36
C PHE A 6 -13.22 10.27 19.43
N SER A 7 -13.45 11.47 19.97
CA SER A 7 -13.40 12.70 19.18
C SER A 7 -12.02 12.97 18.60
N HIS A 8 -10.95 12.70 19.37
CA HIS A 8 -9.58 12.89 18.89
C HIS A 8 -9.22 11.95 17.73
N ILE A 9 -9.60 10.67 17.82
CA ILE A 9 -9.38 9.71 16.74
C ILE A 9 -10.14 10.12 15.47
N LEU A 10 -11.39 10.58 15.60
CA LEU A 10 -12.16 11.00 14.42
C LEU A 10 -11.52 12.20 13.71
N THR A 11 -10.98 13.16 14.46
CA THR A 11 -10.23 14.29 13.88
C THR A 11 -8.97 13.79 13.17
N GLU A 12 -8.15 12.94 13.81
CA GLU A 12 -6.93 12.42 13.19
C GLU A 12 -7.21 11.62 11.91
N LEU A 13 -8.24 10.77 11.92
CA LEU A 13 -8.65 10.00 10.74
C LEU A 13 -9.12 10.88 9.58
N SER A 14 -9.60 12.09 9.87
CA SER A 14 -10.06 13.04 8.85
C SER A 14 -8.96 13.95 8.29
N GLU A 15 -7.90 14.19 9.06
CA GLU A 15 -6.83 15.15 8.69
C GLU A 15 -5.54 14.48 8.22
N LYS A 16 -5.30 13.22 8.61
CA LYS A 16 -4.05 12.51 8.30
C LYS A 16 -4.27 11.39 7.29
N LEU A 17 -3.20 11.07 6.56
CA LEU A 17 -3.18 9.89 5.70
C LEU A 17 -3.35 8.64 6.57
N THR A 18 -4.45 7.94 6.37
CA THR A 18 -4.77 6.69 7.06
C THR A 18 -4.60 5.53 6.10
N ILE A 19 -3.94 4.47 6.56
CA ILE A 19 -3.86 3.20 5.82
C ILE A 19 -4.81 2.21 6.50
N ALA A 20 -5.74 1.67 5.73
CA ALA A 20 -6.58 0.56 6.16
C ALA A 20 -6.03 -0.75 5.59
N VAL A 21 -5.90 -1.77 6.44
CA VAL A 21 -5.42 -3.10 6.06
C VAL A 21 -6.39 -4.15 6.59
N GLU A 22 -6.91 -4.99 5.69
CA GLU A 22 -7.60 -6.21 6.09
C GLU A 22 -6.57 -7.32 6.34
N LEU A 23 -6.55 -7.85 7.56
CA LEU A 23 -5.64 -8.93 7.96
C LEU A 23 -6.40 -10.25 8.03
N MET A 24 -6.03 -11.20 7.18
CA MET A 24 -6.59 -12.54 7.16
C MET A 24 -5.60 -13.56 7.73
N GLY A 25 -6.11 -14.50 8.53
CA GLY A 25 -5.32 -15.59 9.08
C GLY A 25 -5.99 -16.27 10.27
N ALA A 26 -5.46 -17.43 10.67
CA ALA A 26 -5.93 -18.14 11.84
C ALA A 26 -5.81 -17.23 13.08
N ASN A 27 -6.94 -17.02 13.78
CA ASN A 27 -7.03 -16.19 14.98
C ASN A 27 -6.52 -14.75 14.80
N ALA A 28 -6.66 -14.15 13.60
CA ALA A 28 -6.12 -12.83 13.28
C ALA A 28 -6.48 -11.74 14.32
N CYS A 29 -7.74 -11.68 14.76
CA CYS A 29 -8.22 -10.71 15.76
C CYS A 29 -7.52 -10.86 17.13
N ALA A 30 -7.18 -12.08 17.54
CA ALA A 30 -6.46 -12.33 18.79
C ALA A 30 -4.98 -11.98 18.64
N ARG A 31 -4.37 -12.35 17.51
CA ARG A 31 -2.95 -12.09 17.23
C ARG A 31 -2.65 -10.60 17.14
N ILE A 32 -3.46 -9.83 16.43
CA ILE A 32 -3.25 -8.37 16.34
C ILE A 32 -3.38 -7.69 17.70
N ARG A 33 -4.32 -8.16 18.55
CA ARG A 33 -4.46 -7.65 19.91
C ARG A 33 -3.22 -7.91 20.74
N GLN A 34 -2.64 -9.11 20.65
CA GLN A 34 -1.41 -9.44 21.37
C GLN A 34 -0.27 -8.52 20.93
N ILE A 35 -0.09 -8.33 19.62
CA ILE A 35 0.95 -7.47 19.05
C ILE A 35 0.82 -6.02 19.53
N VAL A 36 -0.39 -5.44 19.50
CA VAL A 36 -0.62 -4.05 19.93
C VAL A 36 -0.50 -3.90 21.45
N SER A 37 -0.85 -4.95 22.21
CA SER A 37 -0.79 -4.93 23.68
C SER A 37 0.61 -5.21 24.23
N SER A 38 1.48 -5.90 23.49
CA SER A 38 2.85 -6.21 23.92
C SER A 38 3.82 -5.05 23.72
N ALA A 39 3.45 -4.01 22.95
CA ALA A 39 4.34 -2.89 22.66
C ALA A 39 4.46 -1.85 23.79
N THR A 40 3.95 -2.13 25.00
CA THR A 40 3.94 -1.18 26.12
C THR A 40 5.14 -1.29 27.07
N GLY A 41 6.18 -2.07 26.76
CA GLY A 41 7.39 -2.07 27.58
C GLY A 41 8.45 -3.03 27.04
N ASP A 42 9.59 -2.47 26.66
CA ASP A 42 10.88 -3.11 26.42
C ASP A 42 10.91 -4.39 25.57
N THR A 43 11.36 -4.26 24.31
CA THR A 43 12.31 -5.22 23.67
C THR A 43 12.65 -4.77 22.24
N GLU A 44 13.89 -5.08 21.83
CA GLU A 44 14.48 -4.96 20.49
C GLU A 44 13.65 -5.65 19.39
N SER A 45 12.48 -5.12 19.06
CA SER A 45 11.71 -5.54 17.90
C SER A 45 11.50 -4.35 16.98
N ASP A 46 11.73 -4.53 15.68
CA ASP A 46 11.53 -3.50 14.64
C ASP A 46 10.05 -3.06 14.48
N PHE A 47 9.15 -3.57 15.32
CA PHE A 47 7.71 -3.38 15.21
C PHE A 47 7.18 -2.45 16.29
N VAL A 48 6.94 -1.19 15.93
CA VAL A 48 6.27 -0.22 16.81
C VAL A 48 4.76 -0.32 16.61
N ALA A 49 4.04 -0.86 17.59
CA ALA A 49 2.58 -0.94 17.53
C ALA A 49 1.93 -0.67 18.87
N ASN A 50 1.59 0.59 19.15
CA ASN A 50 0.81 0.94 20.33
C ASN A 50 -0.65 1.26 19.96
N SER A 51 -1.51 1.31 20.98
CA SER A 51 -2.94 1.64 20.84
C SER A 51 -3.23 3.02 20.25
N ASN A 52 -2.24 3.90 20.11
CA ASN A 52 -2.37 5.21 19.45
C ASN A 52 -2.02 5.16 17.95
N MET A 53 -1.36 4.09 17.47
CA MET A 53 -0.93 3.96 16.08
C MET A 53 -1.83 3.03 15.24
N MET A 54 -2.62 2.17 15.88
CA MET A 54 -3.52 1.23 15.18
C MET A 54 -4.92 1.24 15.77
N VAL A 55 -5.92 1.33 14.88
CA VAL A 55 -7.31 1.03 15.20
C VAL A 55 -7.64 -0.35 14.65
N PHE A 56 -8.12 -1.26 15.51
CA PHE A 56 -8.49 -2.62 15.11
C PHE A 56 -9.82 -3.04 15.74
N ALA A 57 -10.53 -3.92 15.04
CA ALA A 57 -11.80 -4.46 15.53
C ALA A 57 -11.59 -5.41 16.72
N LYS A 58 -12.52 -5.34 17.69
CA LYS A 58 -12.45 -6.15 18.93
C LYS A 58 -13.16 -7.51 18.81
N SER A 59 -13.98 -7.70 17.78
CA SER A 59 -14.68 -8.95 17.46
C SER A 59 -14.67 -9.20 15.96
N VAL A 60 -14.97 -10.44 15.57
CA VAL A 60 -15.02 -10.85 14.16
C VAL A 60 -16.13 -10.11 13.41
N GLU A 61 -17.29 -9.94 14.05
CA GLU A 61 -18.45 -9.25 13.48
C GLU A 61 -18.15 -7.76 13.24
N SER A 62 -17.48 -7.12 14.21
CA SER A 62 -17.03 -5.75 14.07
C SER A 62 -15.97 -5.61 12.97
N ALA A 63 -15.09 -6.61 12.81
CA ALA A 63 -14.07 -6.61 11.77
C ALA A 63 -14.72 -6.70 10.39
N ALA A 64 -15.65 -7.63 10.19
CA ALA A 64 -16.39 -7.79 8.94
C ALA A 64 -17.19 -6.52 8.58
N CYS A 65 -17.90 -5.92 9.55
CA CYS A 65 -18.65 -4.69 9.31
C CYS A 65 -17.75 -3.50 8.94
N GLN A 66 -16.57 -3.37 9.56
CA GLN A 66 -15.60 -2.33 9.22
C GLN A 66 -14.95 -2.59 7.86
N ALA A 67 -14.61 -3.85 7.56
CA ALA A 67 -14.04 -4.25 6.28
C ALA A 67 -15.03 -3.94 5.14
N ASP A 68 -16.30 -4.29 5.28
CA ASP A 68 -17.33 -3.96 4.27
C ASP A 68 -17.47 -2.45 4.02
N LYS A 69 -17.39 -1.64 5.09
CA LYS A 69 -17.45 -0.18 4.99
C LYS A 69 -16.25 0.46 4.28
N ILE A 70 -15.09 -0.20 4.24
CA ILE A 70 -13.86 0.34 3.66
C ILE A 70 -13.56 -0.32 2.30
N PHE A 71 -13.76 -1.64 2.21
CA PHE A 71 -13.33 -2.48 1.09
C PHE A 71 -14.49 -3.12 0.32
N GLY A 72 -15.75 -2.95 0.75
CA GLY A 72 -16.91 -3.49 0.04
C GLY A 72 -17.07 -2.94 -1.38
N HIS A 73 -18.17 -3.22 -2.07
CA HIS A 73 -18.44 -2.69 -3.41
C HIS A 73 -19.70 -1.82 -3.40
N PRO A 74 -19.63 -0.51 -3.72
CA PRO A 74 -18.47 0.27 -4.17
C PRO A 74 -17.72 0.94 -2.99
N GLY A 75 -16.71 0.29 -2.43
CA GLY A 75 -15.68 0.82 -1.52
C GLY A 75 -16.13 1.66 -0.33
N GLY A 76 -17.38 1.56 0.10
CA GLY A 76 -18.00 2.48 1.06
C GLY A 76 -18.09 3.94 0.59
N PRO A 77 -19.21 4.66 0.82
CA PRO A 77 -19.38 6.05 0.39
C PRO A 77 -18.48 7.07 1.11
N SER A 78 -17.72 6.67 2.13
CA SER A 78 -16.99 7.58 3.04
C SER A 78 -15.47 7.45 3.01
N PHE A 79 -14.89 6.37 2.48
CA PHE A 79 -13.45 6.24 2.30
C PHE A 79 -13.06 6.66 0.88
N ARG A 80 -12.99 7.97 0.66
CA ARG A 80 -12.42 8.49 -0.59
C ARG A 80 -10.91 8.38 -0.49
N GLY A 81 -10.31 7.68 -1.45
CA GLY A 81 -8.85 7.79 -1.63
C GLY A 81 -8.48 9.26 -1.79
N SER A 82 -7.37 9.67 -1.18
CA SER A 82 -6.85 11.03 -1.25
C SER A 82 -5.55 11.10 -2.07
N PRO A 83 -5.48 10.52 -3.29
CA PRO A 83 -4.30 10.69 -4.11
C PRO A 83 -4.14 12.18 -4.46
N ARG A 84 -2.89 12.65 -4.49
CA ARG A 84 -2.58 14.04 -4.82
C ARG A 84 -2.76 14.33 -6.31
N LEU A 85 -2.47 13.35 -7.16
CA LEU A 85 -2.51 13.35 -8.63
C LEU A 85 -1.67 14.43 -9.33
N VAL A 86 -1.06 15.34 -8.59
CA VAL A 86 -0.24 16.46 -9.08
C VAL A 86 1.15 16.34 -8.47
N GLY A 87 2.18 16.39 -9.33
CA GLY A 87 3.56 16.24 -8.89
C GLY A 87 3.92 14.84 -8.40
N THR A 88 3.09 13.84 -8.71
CA THR A 88 3.28 12.44 -8.30
C THR A 88 3.56 11.52 -9.49
N THR A 89 3.97 10.29 -9.21
CA THR A 89 4.08 9.22 -10.20
C THR A 89 3.43 7.93 -9.68
N LEU A 90 3.03 7.04 -10.58
CA LEU A 90 2.45 5.75 -10.25
C LEU A 90 3.52 4.66 -10.29
N ALA A 91 3.61 3.88 -9.22
CA ALA A 91 4.41 2.67 -9.15
C ALA A 91 3.51 1.46 -8.89
N LEU A 92 3.78 0.33 -9.55
CA LEU A 92 3.08 -0.93 -9.31
C LEU A 92 4.04 -1.95 -8.69
N ILE A 93 3.71 -2.47 -7.52
CA ILE A 93 4.34 -3.68 -6.99
C ILE A 93 3.66 -4.86 -7.67
N LYS A 94 4.45 -5.58 -8.47
CA LYS A 94 3.99 -6.71 -9.28
C LYS A 94 3.48 -7.88 -8.43
N PRO A 95 2.58 -8.74 -8.95
CA PRO A 95 2.00 -9.81 -8.16
C PRO A 95 2.96 -10.81 -7.52
N HIS A 96 4.07 -11.14 -8.17
CA HIS A 96 5.09 -12.03 -7.59
C HIS A 96 5.71 -11.43 -6.32
N ALA A 97 6.07 -10.14 -6.34
CA ALA A 97 6.66 -9.47 -5.18
C ALA A 97 5.65 -9.33 -4.03
N VAL A 98 4.36 -9.17 -4.34
CA VAL A 98 3.29 -9.22 -3.34
C VAL A 98 3.17 -10.61 -2.73
N ALA A 99 3.17 -11.67 -3.55
CA ALA A 99 3.08 -13.05 -3.11
C ALA A 99 4.28 -13.48 -2.25
N GLU A 100 5.47 -12.96 -2.55
CA GLU A 100 6.70 -13.17 -1.76
C GLU A 100 6.77 -12.32 -0.48
N GLY A 101 5.76 -11.48 -0.20
CA GLY A 101 5.72 -10.65 1.00
C GLY A 101 6.70 -9.46 0.98
N LEU A 102 7.18 -9.05 -0.20
CA LEU A 102 8.17 -7.98 -0.34
C LEU A 102 7.57 -6.57 -0.23
N THR A 103 6.23 -6.43 -0.21
CA THR A 103 5.53 -5.14 -0.18
C THR A 103 6.06 -4.17 0.87
N GLY A 104 6.24 -4.63 2.11
CA GLY A 104 6.76 -3.79 3.19
C GLY A 104 8.20 -3.34 2.95
N ARG A 105 9.07 -4.24 2.46
CA ARG A 105 10.48 -3.92 2.15
C ARG A 105 10.60 -2.92 1.00
N ILE A 106 9.78 -3.07 -0.04
CA ILE A 106 9.73 -2.14 -1.16
C ILE A 106 9.26 -0.76 -0.68
N TRP A 107 8.22 -0.72 0.15
CA TRP A 107 7.75 0.53 0.74
C TRP A 107 8.85 1.25 1.53
N THR A 108 9.56 0.52 2.41
CA THR A 108 10.68 1.07 3.17
C THR A 108 11.80 1.56 2.27
N ALA A 109 12.15 0.82 1.21
CA ALA A 109 13.17 1.24 0.25
C ALA A 109 12.79 2.56 -0.45
N ILE A 110 11.53 2.71 -0.87
CA ILE A 110 11.01 3.95 -1.46
C ILE A 110 11.15 5.13 -0.48
N GLN A 111 10.80 4.94 0.79
CA GLN A 111 10.93 5.98 1.82
C GLN A 111 12.38 6.36 2.08
N ASN A 112 13.26 5.37 2.20
CA ASN A 112 14.70 5.59 2.37
C ASN A 112 15.35 6.27 1.16
N GLY A 113 14.76 6.10 -0.03
CA GLY A 113 15.15 6.78 -1.26
C GLY A 113 14.74 8.26 -1.33
N GLY A 114 14.11 8.81 -0.29
CA GLY A 114 13.67 10.21 -0.25
C GLY A 114 12.34 10.46 -0.96
N PHE A 115 11.48 9.44 -1.04
CA PHE A 115 10.13 9.55 -1.59
C PHE A 115 9.06 9.31 -0.52
N CYS A 116 7.88 9.88 -0.74
CA CYS A 116 6.70 9.65 0.07
C CYS A 116 5.67 8.85 -0.73
N VAL A 117 5.11 7.80 -0.14
CA VAL A 117 3.90 7.17 -0.66
C VAL A 117 2.69 7.96 -0.15
N THR A 118 1.91 8.54 -1.06
CA THR A 118 0.76 9.41 -0.73
C THR A 118 -0.58 8.72 -0.88
N ALA A 119 -0.65 7.64 -1.66
CA ALA A 119 -1.80 6.75 -1.73
C ALA A 119 -1.34 5.33 -2.08
N ALA A 120 -2.08 4.33 -1.61
CA ALA A 120 -1.80 2.94 -1.94
C ALA A 120 -3.10 2.14 -2.03
N ARG A 121 -3.17 1.16 -2.95
CA ARG A 121 -4.31 0.26 -3.06
C ARG A 121 -3.92 -1.09 -3.66
N LEU A 122 -4.45 -2.15 -3.05
CA LEU A 122 -4.37 -3.51 -3.58
C LEU A 122 -5.42 -3.68 -4.68
N TYR A 123 -4.99 -4.17 -5.83
CA TYR A 123 -5.84 -4.40 -7.00
C TYR A 123 -5.60 -5.79 -7.57
N ARG A 124 -6.64 -6.38 -8.17
CA ARG A 124 -6.50 -7.56 -9.01
C ARG A 124 -7.01 -7.18 -10.40
N LEU A 125 -6.11 -7.12 -11.37
CA LEU A 125 -6.47 -6.79 -12.74
C LEU A 125 -6.94 -8.05 -13.47
N SER A 126 -8.04 -7.96 -14.20
CA SER A 126 -8.33 -8.98 -15.22
C SER A 126 -7.31 -8.84 -16.36
N LYS A 127 -7.20 -9.86 -17.21
CA LYS A 127 -6.33 -9.78 -18.39
C LYS A 127 -6.77 -8.67 -19.36
N VAL A 128 -8.06 -8.35 -19.39
CA VAL A 128 -8.62 -7.23 -20.18
C VAL A 128 -8.19 -5.90 -19.59
N ASP A 129 -8.38 -5.70 -18.28
CA ASP A 129 -7.99 -4.45 -17.61
C ASP A 129 -6.47 -4.22 -17.67
N ALA A 130 -5.68 -5.29 -17.55
CA ALA A 130 -4.23 -5.22 -17.70
C ALA A 130 -3.83 -4.82 -19.12
N ALA A 131 -4.54 -5.30 -20.14
CA ALA A 131 -4.27 -4.96 -21.54
C ALA A 131 -4.64 -3.51 -21.87
N GLU A 132 -5.73 -3.00 -21.30
CA GLU A 132 -6.09 -1.59 -21.39
C GLU A 132 -5.05 -0.72 -20.68
N PHE A 133 -4.67 -1.08 -19.45
CA PHE A 133 -3.68 -0.34 -18.67
C PHE A 133 -2.28 -0.31 -19.31
N LEU A 134 -1.89 -1.37 -20.01
CA LEU A 134 -0.57 -1.51 -20.63
C LEU A 134 -0.59 -1.26 -22.14
N GLU A 135 -1.67 -0.73 -22.71
CA GLU A 135 -1.87 -0.62 -24.16
C GLU A 135 -0.70 0.05 -24.88
N VAL A 136 -0.09 1.06 -24.27
CA VAL A 136 1.08 1.79 -24.81
C VAL A 136 2.30 0.91 -25.09
N TYR A 137 2.38 -0.29 -24.49
CA TYR A 137 3.46 -1.25 -24.69
C TYR A 137 3.14 -2.29 -25.77
N LYS A 138 1.90 -2.36 -26.24
CA LYS A 138 1.46 -3.33 -27.23
C LYS A 138 2.17 -3.11 -28.56
N GLY A 139 2.95 -4.11 -28.99
CA GLY A 139 3.75 -4.05 -30.22
C GLY A 139 5.02 -3.20 -30.10
N VAL A 140 5.31 -2.65 -28.92
CA VAL A 140 6.56 -1.91 -28.62
C VAL A 140 7.58 -2.83 -27.95
N VAL A 141 7.13 -3.64 -27.00
CA VAL A 141 7.98 -4.61 -26.27
C VAL A 141 7.57 -6.03 -26.62
N HIS A 142 8.55 -6.92 -26.78
CA HIS A 142 8.30 -8.31 -27.17
C HIS A 142 7.65 -9.10 -26.03
N GLU A 143 7.94 -8.72 -24.79
CA GLU A 143 7.49 -9.31 -23.54
C GLU A 143 6.05 -8.93 -23.18
N TYR A 144 5.37 -8.11 -24.00
CA TYR A 144 4.02 -7.62 -23.72
C TYR A 144 3.02 -8.75 -23.33
N PRO A 145 2.96 -9.90 -24.03
CA PRO A 145 2.08 -10.99 -23.63
C PRO A 145 2.39 -11.53 -22.22
N GLU A 146 3.68 -11.67 -21.88
CA GLU A 146 4.14 -12.14 -20.58
C GLU A 146 3.84 -11.11 -19.48
N MET A 147 3.92 -9.82 -19.79
CA MET A 147 3.50 -8.76 -18.86
C MET A 147 2.01 -8.88 -18.51
N LEU A 148 1.14 -9.16 -19.49
CA LEU A 148 -0.29 -9.35 -19.24
C LEU A 148 -0.55 -10.58 -18.36
N ASP A 149 0.13 -11.69 -18.62
CA ASP A 149 0.03 -12.90 -17.81
C ASP A 149 0.52 -12.64 -16.38
N GLN A 150 1.62 -11.90 -16.24
CA GLN A 150 2.15 -11.53 -14.93
C GLN A 150 1.18 -10.66 -14.13
N PHE A 151 0.62 -9.58 -14.72
CA PHE A 151 -0.28 -8.67 -14.03
C PHE A 151 -1.67 -9.27 -13.73
N SER A 152 -2.10 -10.28 -14.49
CA SER A 152 -3.37 -10.99 -14.26
C SER A 152 -3.24 -12.21 -13.34
N SER A 153 -2.02 -12.64 -13.01
CA SER A 153 -1.75 -13.81 -12.17
C SER A 153 -2.22 -13.64 -10.71
N GLY A 154 -2.20 -12.42 -10.18
CA GLY A 154 -2.36 -12.17 -8.75
C GLY A 154 -2.69 -10.71 -8.43
N PRO A 155 -2.85 -10.39 -7.13
CA PRO A 155 -3.02 -9.01 -6.72
C PRO A 155 -1.71 -8.23 -6.88
N CYS A 156 -1.80 -6.98 -7.34
CA CYS A 156 -0.72 -6.00 -7.34
C CYS A 156 -1.02 -4.86 -6.37
N VAL A 157 0.01 -4.12 -5.95
CA VAL A 157 -0.19 -2.89 -5.14
C VAL A 157 0.13 -1.69 -6.01
N ALA A 158 -0.86 -0.81 -6.22
CA ALA A 158 -0.65 0.49 -6.83
C ALA A 158 -0.25 1.50 -5.76
N LEU A 159 0.83 2.24 -6.02
CA LEU A 159 1.37 3.27 -5.14
C LEU A 159 1.43 4.61 -5.88
N GLU A 160 0.90 5.65 -5.27
CA GLU A 160 1.19 7.02 -5.66
C GLU A 160 2.43 7.51 -4.91
N ILE A 161 3.44 7.95 -5.66
CA ILE A 161 4.72 8.37 -5.15
C ILE A 161 4.90 9.87 -5.36
N ALA A 162 5.27 10.60 -4.31
CA ALA A 162 5.70 11.99 -4.34
C ALA A 162 7.18 12.08 -3.95
N SER A 163 7.92 13.05 -4.48
CA SER A 163 9.23 13.39 -3.93
C SER A 163 9.08 13.99 -2.52
N SER A 164 9.90 13.56 -1.56
CA SER A 164 9.90 14.16 -0.21
C SER A 164 10.63 15.50 -0.18
N THR A 165 11.53 15.73 -1.14
CA THR A 165 12.24 17.00 -1.31
C THR A 165 11.60 17.81 -2.44
N GLU A 166 11.41 19.11 -2.20
CA GLU A 166 11.12 20.13 -3.21
C GLU A 166 12.32 20.25 -4.16
N SER A 167 12.56 19.24 -4.99
CA SER A 167 13.54 19.29 -6.06
C SER A 167 12.87 19.91 -7.28
N ASN A 168 13.54 20.86 -7.94
CA ASN A 168 13.13 21.54 -9.17
C ASN A 168 12.95 20.61 -10.40
N GLY A 169 12.71 19.31 -10.21
CA GLY A 169 12.62 18.27 -11.24
C GLY A 169 11.36 17.40 -11.10
N SER A 170 11.05 16.64 -12.14
CA SER A 170 9.89 15.76 -12.18
C SER A 170 10.08 14.53 -11.27
N THR A 171 9.14 14.29 -10.35
CA THR A 171 9.08 13.08 -9.50
C THR A 171 9.23 11.79 -10.31
N LEU A 172 8.66 11.74 -11.52
CA LEU A 172 8.79 10.59 -12.43
C LEU A 172 10.26 10.31 -12.77
N LYS A 173 11.04 11.34 -13.10
CA LYS A 173 12.44 11.16 -13.49
C LYS A 173 13.26 10.64 -12.31
N ALA A 174 13.17 11.32 -11.17
CA ALA A 174 13.89 10.94 -9.96
C ALA A 174 13.55 9.50 -9.54
N PHE A 175 12.26 9.13 -9.61
CA PHE A 175 11.82 7.79 -9.24
C PHE A 175 12.31 6.72 -10.22
N ARG A 176 12.35 7.01 -11.53
CA ARG A 176 12.93 6.08 -12.53
C ARG A 176 14.42 5.86 -12.31
N ASP A 177 15.16 6.92 -11.99
CA ASP A 177 16.59 6.84 -11.70
C ASP A 177 16.84 5.99 -10.43
N PHE A 178 15.94 6.08 -9.43
CA PHE A 178 15.97 5.27 -8.22
C PHE A 178 15.64 3.78 -8.47
N VAL A 179 14.59 3.48 -9.26
CA VAL A 179 14.17 2.10 -9.55
C VAL A 179 15.19 1.36 -10.42
N GLY A 180 15.89 2.09 -11.28
CA GLY A 180 16.88 1.51 -12.19
C GLY A 180 16.29 0.99 -13.51
N PRO A 181 17.10 0.28 -14.31
CA PRO A 181 16.72 -0.16 -15.66
C PRO A 181 15.62 -1.22 -15.66
N SER A 182 14.89 -1.32 -16.78
CA SER A 182 13.75 -2.25 -16.93
C SER A 182 14.13 -3.73 -16.96
N ASP A 183 15.35 -4.06 -17.42
CA ASP A 183 15.87 -5.42 -17.49
C ASP A 183 16.80 -5.66 -16.29
N PRO A 184 16.54 -6.67 -15.44
CA PRO A 184 17.42 -7.03 -14.35
C PRO A 184 18.69 -7.74 -14.85
N VAL A 185 19.47 -7.10 -15.74
CA VAL A 185 20.77 -7.63 -16.17
C VAL A 185 21.82 -7.25 -15.13
N ASN A 186 22.27 -8.24 -14.35
CA ASN A 186 23.49 -8.24 -13.54
C ASN A 186 23.76 -6.96 -12.73
N GLY A 187 23.25 -6.88 -11.51
CA GLY A 187 23.69 -5.91 -10.52
C GLY A 187 23.59 -6.50 -9.12
N GLY A 188 24.66 -7.15 -8.67
CA GLY A 188 24.80 -7.50 -7.26
C GLY A 188 24.92 -6.23 -6.43
N VAL A 189 24.03 -6.08 -5.44
CA VAL A 189 24.30 -5.58 -4.09
C VAL A 189 23.36 -6.31 -3.14
#